data_AF-A0AAD9MRF8-F1
#
_entry.id   AF-A0AAD9MRF8-F1
#
_cell.length_a   1.000
_cell.length_b   1.000
_cell.length_c   1.000
_cell.angle_alpha   90.00
_cell.angle_beta   90.00
_cell.angle_gamma   90.00
#
_symmetry.space_group_name_H-M   'P 1'
#
loop_
_entity.id
_entity.type
_entity.pdbx_description
1 polymer ?
#
loop_
_entity_poly.entity_id
_entity_poly.type
_entity_poly.pdbx_seq_one_letter_code
_entity_poly.pdbx_strand_id
1 'polypeptide(L)'
;MKHIICEKHEQHIEAFCVICSHGVCLTCQLADRYKHKVYNLTFEDGEINDDMIYELNEKDQLADDIHKRNKSRKQHFNIKIDHHTRVIDELTRQYASLNCDLQERQDEVNAELEKSTTLMEKSKKSII
;
A
#
# COMPACT_ATOMS: atom_id res chain seq x y z
N MET A 1 -41.48 23.75 -9.87
CA MET A 1 -40.77 22.45 -9.76
C MET A 1 -39.69 22.45 -10.84
N LYS A 2 -38.39 22.45 -10.50
CA LYS A 2 -37.33 22.40 -11.52
C LYS A 2 -37.22 20.95 -12.00
N HIS A 3 -37.67 20.69 -13.21
CA HIS A 3 -37.56 19.37 -13.81
C HIS A 3 -36.09 19.09 -14.14
N ILE A 4 -35.53 18.01 -13.60
CA ILE A 4 -34.19 17.54 -14.00
C ILE A 4 -34.37 16.74 -15.28
N ILE A 5 -33.77 17.22 -16.37
CA ILE A 5 -33.89 16.67 -17.72
C ILE A 5 -32.54 16.07 -18.14
N CYS A 6 -32.59 14.93 -18.81
CA CYS A 6 -31.43 14.33 -19.45
C CYS A 6 -31.04 15.15 -20.68
N GLU A 7 -29.85 15.75 -20.68
CA GLU A 7 -29.35 16.57 -21.79
C GLU A 7 -29.23 15.82 -23.12
N LYS A 8 -29.02 14.49 -23.08
CA LYS A 8 -28.84 13.65 -24.28
C LYS A 8 -30.16 13.32 -24.99
N HIS A 9 -31.23 13.15 -24.24
CA HIS A 9 -32.51 12.64 -24.75
C HIS A 9 -33.68 13.58 -24.51
N GLU A 10 -33.45 14.74 -23.87
CA GLU A 10 -34.45 15.74 -23.50
C GLU A 10 -35.64 15.16 -22.71
N GLN A 11 -35.41 14.09 -21.96
CA GLN A 11 -36.41 13.36 -21.16
C GLN A 11 -36.22 13.60 -19.67
N HIS A 12 -37.28 13.41 -18.87
CA HIS A 12 -37.18 13.41 -17.42
C HIS A 12 -36.22 12.33 -16.92
N ILE A 13 -35.45 12.68 -15.90
CA ILE A 13 -34.70 11.71 -15.11
C ILE A 13 -35.69 10.96 -14.22
N GLU A 14 -35.79 9.65 -14.44
CA GLU A 14 -36.78 8.77 -13.79
C GLU A 14 -36.15 7.70 -12.90
N ALA A 15 -34.82 7.50 -13.00
CA ALA A 15 -34.11 6.54 -12.17
C ALA A 15 -32.70 7.03 -11.81
N PHE A 16 -32.12 6.47 -10.76
CA PHE A 16 -30.72 6.68 -10.39
C PHE A 16 -29.92 5.42 -10.69
N CYS A 17 -28.83 5.57 -11.44
CA CYS A 17 -27.92 4.48 -11.75
C CYS A 17 -26.80 4.42 -10.72
N VAL A 18 -26.75 3.34 -9.93
CA VAL A 18 -25.76 3.17 -8.86
C VAL A 18 -24.35 3.01 -9.40
N ILE A 19 -24.20 2.35 -10.55
CA ILE A 19 -22.90 2.08 -11.16
C ILE A 19 -22.30 3.38 -11.72
N CYS A 20 -23.14 4.24 -12.30
CA CYS A 20 -22.69 5.50 -12.88
C CYS A 20 -22.68 6.64 -11.87
N SER A 21 -23.34 6.50 -10.71
CA SER A 21 -23.57 7.57 -9.72
C SER A 21 -24.28 8.81 -10.28
N HIS A 22 -25.21 8.64 -11.23
CA HIS A 22 -25.96 9.74 -11.85
C HIS A 22 -27.40 9.34 -12.18
N GLY A 23 -28.28 10.33 -12.23
CA GLY A 23 -29.65 10.19 -12.74
C GLY A 23 -29.68 9.75 -14.21
N VAL A 24 -30.68 8.93 -14.56
CA VAL A 24 -30.94 8.41 -15.91
C VAL A 24 -32.38 8.66 -16.30
N CYS A 25 -32.60 9.02 -17.56
CA CYS A 25 -33.91 8.90 -18.18
C CYS A 25 -34.14 7.46 -18.66
N LEU A 26 -35.39 7.14 -18.98
CA LEU A 26 -35.80 5.83 -19.49
C LEU A 26 -34.97 5.39 -20.71
N THR A 27 -34.70 6.28 -21.65
CA THR A 27 -33.90 5.94 -22.85
C THR A 27 -32.46 5.59 -22.51
N CYS A 28 -31.82 6.33 -21.59
CA CYS A 28 -30.49 6.00 -21.08
C CYS A 28 -30.46 4.65 -20.35
N GLN A 29 -31.53 4.35 -19.61
CA GLN A 29 -31.68 3.09 -18.87
C GLN A 29 -31.80 1.90 -19.81
N LEU A 30 -32.63 2.00 -20.85
CA LEU A 30 -32.89 0.90 -21.78
C LEU A 30 -31.76 0.65 -22.79
N ALA A 31 -30.97 1.68 -23.11
CA ALA A 31 -29.86 1.57 -24.06
C ALA A 31 -28.52 1.31 -23.34
N ASP A 32 -27.84 2.39 -22.95
CA ASP A 32 -26.45 2.35 -22.48
C ASP A 32 -26.29 1.70 -21.10
N ARG A 33 -27.38 1.61 -20.32
CA ARG A 33 -27.36 1.21 -18.90
C ARG A 33 -28.28 0.03 -18.59
N TYR A 34 -28.67 -0.78 -19.58
CA TYR A 34 -29.62 -1.89 -19.39
C TYR A 34 -29.15 -2.97 -18.42
N LYS A 35 -27.83 -3.11 -18.25
CA LYS A 35 -27.20 -4.02 -17.28
C LYS A 35 -26.92 -3.38 -15.93
N HIS A 36 -27.03 -2.05 -15.83
CA HIS A 36 -26.70 -1.36 -14.61
C HIS A 36 -27.84 -1.50 -13.60
N LYS A 37 -27.48 -1.65 -12.31
CA LYS A 37 -28.47 -1.57 -11.23
C LYS A 37 -28.96 -0.12 -11.15
N VAL A 38 -30.24 0.07 -11.42
CA VAL A 38 -30.95 1.35 -11.42
C VAL A 38 -32.10 1.27 -10.43
N TYR A 39 -32.35 2.34 -9.69
CA TYR A 39 -33.54 2.47 -8.86
C TYR A 39 -34.42 3.55 -9.45
N ASN A 40 -35.70 3.24 -9.62
CA ASN A 40 -36.66 4.25 -10.04
C ASN A 40 -36.73 5.33 -8.95
N LEU A 41 -36.62 6.57 -9.39
CA LEU A 41 -36.94 7.74 -8.59
C LEU A 41 -38.45 7.90 -8.65
N THR A 42 -39.20 6.95 -8.09
CA THR A 42 -40.62 7.17 -7.82
C THR A 42 -40.70 8.20 -6.70
N PHE A 43 -40.89 9.45 -7.07
CA PHE A 43 -41.26 10.51 -6.13
C PHE A 43 -42.74 10.31 -5.79
N GLU A 44 -43.05 9.40 -4.87
CA GLU A 44 -44.34 9.48 -4.19
C GLU A 44 -44.22 10.65 -3.21
N ASP A 45 -45.03 11.69 -3.42
CA ASP A 45 -45.08 12.90 -2.59
C ASP A 45 -43.74 13.64 -2.36
N GLY A 46 -42.78 13.48 -3.28
CA GLY A 46 -41.48 14.16 -3.22
C GLY A 46 -40.44 13.48 -2.33
N GLU A 47 -40.73 12.30 -1.81
CA GLU A 47 -39.80 11.50 -1.01
C GLU A 47 -39.11 10.43 -1.87
N ILE A 48 -37.85 10.15 -1.56
CA ILE A 48 -37.04 9.11 -2.21
C ILE A 48 -37.40 7.78 -1.55
N ASN A 49 -37.58 6.72 -2.35
CA ASN A 49 -37.87 5.37 -1.84
C ASN A 49 -36.86 4.91 -0.77
N ASP A 50 -37.38 4.54 0.41
CA ASP A 50 -36.63 4.12 1.60
C ASP A 50 -35.67 2.94 1.34
N ASP A 51 -35.99 2.03 0.42
CA ASP A 51 -35.14 0.89 0.09
C ASP A 51 -33.81 1.33 -0.55
N MET A 52 -33.84 2.38 -1.37
CA MET A 52 -32.62 2.93 -1.97
C MET A 52 -31.75 3.63 -0.93
N ILE A 53 -32.37 4.33 0.03
CA ILE A 53 -31.67 4.97 1.13
C ILE A 53 -30.99 3.92 2.00
N TYR A 54 -31.69 2.82 2.31
CA TYR A 54 -31.13 1.70 3.07
C TYR A 54 -29.91 1.07 2.37
N GLU A 55 -30.03 0.71 1.08
CA GLU A 55 -28.92 0.10 0.33
C GLU A 55 -27.70 1.04 0.19
N LEU A 56 -27.92 2.36 0.08
CA LEU A 56 -26.83 3.33 0.04
C LEU A 56 -26.13 3.46 1.40
N ASN A 57 -26.89 3.47 2.49
CA ASN A 57 -26.35 3.52 3.84
C ASN A 57 -25.54 2.26 4.18
N GLU A 58 -26.00 1.07 3.78
CA GLU A 58 -25.21 -0.17 3.96
C GLU A 58 -23.88 -0.13 3.20
N LYS A 59 -23.88 0.40 1.98
CA LYS A 59 -22.64 0.55 1.19
C LYS A 59 -21.68 1.56 1.79
N ASP A 60 -22.20 2.65 2.34
CA ASP A 60 -21.39 3.67 3.03
C ASP A 60 -20.73 3.07 4.28
N GLN A 61 -21.49 2.35 5.10
CA GLN A 61 -20.96 1.62 6.26
C GLN A 61 -19.87 0.61 5.86
N LEU A 62 -20.10 -0.16 4.80
CA LEU A 62 -19.11 -1.10 4.28
C LEU A 62 -17.83 -0.38 3.82
N ALA A 63 -17.96 0.76 3.15
CA ALA A 63 -16.83 1.57 2.70
C ALA A 63 -16.02 2.09 3.90
N ASP A 64 -16.69 2.58 4.94
CA ASP A 64 -16.09 3.03 6.20
C ASP A 64 -15.33 1.90 6.90
N ASP A 65 -15.91 0.70 6.97
CA ASP A 65 -15.27 -0.45 7.60
C ASP A 65 -14.07 -0.96 6.79
N ILE A 66 -14.14 -0.92 5.47
CA ILE A 66 -12.99 -1.20 4.60
C ILE A 66 -11.90 -0.15 4.83
N HIS A 67 -12.26 1.13 4.93
CA HIS A 67 -11.32 2.22 5.17
C HIS A 67 -10.60 2.06 6.52
N LYS A 68 -11.35 1.79 7.60
CA LYS A 68 -10.79 1.51 8.94
C LYS A 68 -9.84 0.32 8.92
N ARG A 69 -10.23 -0.81 8.32
CA ARG A 69 -9.36 -2.00 8.19
C ARG A 69 -8.09 -1.70 7.40
N ASN A 70 -8.19 -0.95 6.31
CA ASN A 70 -7.02 -0.55 5.52
C ASN A 70 -6.09 0.39 6.30
N LYS A 71 -6.64 1.32 7.08
CA LYS A 71 -5.86 2.19 7.97
C LYS A 71 -5.09 1.38 9.02
N SER A 72 -5.75 0.44 9.70
CA SER A 72 -5.10 -0.44 10.68
C SER A 72 -4.04 -1.34 10.03
N ARG A 73 -4.30 -1.91 8.85
CA ARG A 73 -3.30 -2.70 8.11
C ARG A 73 -2.06 -1.89 7.74
N LYS A 74 -2.24 -0.65 7.28
CA LYS A 74 -1.12 0.26 6.99
C LYS A 74 -0.29 0.55 8.23
N GLN A 75 -0.93 0.80 9.37
CA GLN A 75 -0.22 1.02 10.64
C GLN A 75 0.62 -0.20 11.05
N HIS A 76 0.06 -1.41 11.00
CA HIS A 76 0.81 -2.63 11.27
C HIS A 76 2.00 -2.84 10.32
N PHE A 77 1.80 -2.54 9.04
CA PHE A 77 2.86 -2.65 8.05
C PHE A 77 4.01 -1.68 8.34
N ASN A 78 3.70 -0.43 8.69
CA ASN A 78 4.70 0.57 9.08
C ASN A 78 5.48 0.16 10.33
N ILE A 79 4.80 -0.34 11.37
CA ILE A 79 5.47 -0.83 12.59
C ILE A 79 6.45 -1.97 12.24
N LYS A 80 6.05 -2.87 11.34
CA LYS A 80 6.90 -3.99 10.91
C LYS A 80 8.10 -3.52 10.09
N ILE A 81 7.90 -2.55 9.20
CA ILE A 81 8.99 -1.90 8.46
C ILE A 81 9.96 -1.27 9.44
N ASP A 82 9.49 -0.45 10.37
CA ASP A 82 10.34 0.23 11.35
C ASP A 82 11.15 -0.76 12.17
N HIS A 83 10.55 -1.89 12.58
CA HIS A 83 11.24 -2.96 13.26
C HIS A 83 12.34 -3.59 12.38
N HIS A 84 12.01 -3.96 11.13
CA HIS A 84 12.99 -4.53 10.21
C HIS A 84 14.14 -3.57 9.90
N THR A 85 13.86 -2.27 9.72
CA THR A 85 14.89 -1.24 9.50
C THR A 85 15.87 -1.22 10.67
N ARG A 86 15.38 -1.22 11.91
CA ARG A 86 16.25 -1.27 13.10
C ARG A 86 17.10 -2.53 13.15
N VAL A 87 16.53 -3.69 12.79
CA VAL A 87 17.28 -4.95 12.75
C VAL A 87 18.37 -4.91 11.68
N ILE A 88 18.08 -4.36 10.50
CA ILE A 88 19.06 -4.20 9.42
C ILE A 88 20.19 -3.25 9.84
N ASP A 89 19.86 -2.12 10.47
CA ASP A 89 20.85 -1.16 10.96
C ASP A 89 21.78 -1.78 12.02
N GLU A 90 21.24 -2.62 12.89
CA GLU A 90 22.01 -3.34 13.90
C GLU A 90 22.92 -4.39 13.25
N LEU A 91 22.38 -5.21 12.35
CA LEU A 91 23.18 -6.21 11.62
C LEU A 91 24.28 -5.55 10.78
N THR A 92 24.00 -4.38 10.20
CA THR A 92 24.98 -3.61 9.42
C THR A 92 26.13 -3.12 10.31
N ARG A 93 25.82 -2.65 11.52
CA ARG A 93 26.83 -2.25 12.50
C ARG A 93 27.67 -3.42 12.98
N GLN A 94 27.04 -4.56 13.27
CA GLN A 94 27.75 -5.78 13.67
C GLN A 94 28.68 -6.29 12.56
N TYR A 95 28.21 -6.28 11.31
CA TYR A 95 29.01 -6.64 10.15
C TYR A 95 30.23 -5.71 9.98
N ALA A 96 30.02 -4.40 10.11
CA ALA A 96 31.11 -3.43 10.03
C ALA A 96 32.16 -3.64 11.13
N SER A 97 31.71 -3.88 12.38
CA SER A 97 32.61 -4.20 13.50
C SER A 97 33.42 -5.45 13.24
N LEU A 98 32.76 -6.54 12.80
CA LEU A 98 33.43 -7.80 12.51
C LEU A 98 34.47 -7.65 11.40
N ASN A 99 34.19 -6.85 10.38
CA ASN A 99 35.15 -6.56 9.33
C ASN A 99 36.39 -5.81 9.84
N CYS A 100 36.22 -4.86 10.78
CA CYS A 100 37.36 -4.21 11.44
C CYS A 100 38.20 -5.23 12.22
N ASP A 101 37.56 -6.06 13.06
CA ASP A 101 38.26 -7.08 13.85
C ASP A 101 39.02 -8.08 12.96
N LEU A 102 38.42 -8.50 11.85
CA LEU A 102 39.08 -9.37 10.87
C LEU A 102 40.28 -8.72 10.22
N GLN A 103 40.18 -7.42 9.89
CA GLN A 103 41.30 -6.67 9.33
C GLN A 103 42.45 -6.54 10.33
N GLU A 104 42.15 -6.21 11.59
CA GLU A 104 43.17 -6.13 12.65
C GLU A 104 43.89 -7.47 12.85
N ARG A 105 43.14 -8.58 12.87
CA ARG A 105 43.72 -9.93 12.95
C ARG A 105 44.57 -10.27 11.73
N GLN A 106 44.14 -9.86 10.54
CA GLN A 106 44.92 -10.08 9.32
C GLN A 106 46.25 -9.32 9.37
N ASP A 107 46.24 -8.09 9.88
CA ASP A 107 47.43 -7.25 10.03
C ASP A 107 48.39 -7.82 11.09
N GLU A 108 47.88 -8.34 12.21
CA GLU A 108 48.67 -9.04 13.23
C GLU A 108 49.39 -10.26 12.65
N VAL A 109 48.66 -11.12 11.92
CA VAL A 109 49.23 -12.32 11.28
C VAL A 109 50.30 -11.95 10.26
N ASN A 110 50.06 -10.91 9.44
CA ASN A 110 51.04 -10.43 8.47
C ASN A 110 52.31 -9.93 9.17
N ALA A 111 52.19 -9.17 10.26
CA ALA A 111 53.33 -8.67 11.03
C ALA A 111 54.13 -9.80 11.68
N GLU A 112 53.48 -10.85 12.20
CA GLU A 112 54.17 -12.02 12.73
C GLU A 112 54.90 -12.81 11.63
N LEU A 113 54.27 -12.95 10.46
CA LEU A 113 54.88 -13.60 9.31
C LEU A 113 56.15 -12.87 8.85
N GLU A 114 56.11 -11.54 8.75
CA GLU A 114 57.26 -10.70 8.41
C GLU A 114 58.40 -10.79 9.44
N LYS A 115 58.07 -10.83 10.73
CA LYS A 115 59.07 -11.04 11.79
C LYS A 115 59.72 -12.42 11.65
N SER A 116 58.93 -13.46 11.42
CA SER A 116 59.41 -14.84 11.27
C SER A 116 60.33 -14.99 10.06
N THR A 117 59.96 -14.45 8.91
CA THR A 117 60.79 -14.47 7.69
C THR A 117 62.11 -13.74 7.91
N THR A 118 62.07 -12.56 8.53
CA THR A 118 63.28 -11.77 8.86
C THR A 118 64.22 -12.55 9.79
N LEU A 119 63.69 -13.23 10.81
CA LEU A 119 64.48 -14.05 11.73
C LEU A 119 65.12 -15.25 11.02
N MET A 120 64.38 -15.91 10.12
CA MET A 120 64.89 -17.02 9.31
C MET A 120 66.04 -16.56 8.40
N GLU A 121 65.91 -15.42 7.73
CA GLU A 121 66.97 -14.87 6.88
C GLU A 121 68.23 -14.49 7.67
N LYS A 122 68.07 -13.87 8.84
CA LYS A 122 69.19 -13.56 9.74
C LYS A 122 69.90 -14.83 10.20
N SER A 123 69.14 -15.85 10.58
CA SER A 123 69.70 -17.14 11.03
C SER A 123 70.52 -17.82 9.93
N LYS A 124 70.06 -17.79 8.67
CA LYS A 124 70.81 -18.32 7.52
C LYS A 124 72.15 -17.59 7.30
N LYS A 125 72.20 -16.28 7.54
CA LYS A 125 73.41 -15.47 7.38
C LYS A 125 74.44 -15.66 8.50
N SER A 126 74.01 -16.06 9.70
CA SER A 126 74.92 -16.30 10.86
C SER A 126 75.58 -17.68 10.86
N ILE A 127 75.20 -18.58 9.96
CA ILE A 127 75.74 -19.96 9.87
C ILE A 127 76.88 -20.06 8.83
N ILE A 128 77.16 -18.98 8.09
CA ILE A 128 78.25 -18.87 7.09
C ILE A 128 79.35 -17.96 7.66
#